data_AF-R7C8U3-F1
#
_entry.id   AF-R7C8U3-F1
#
_cell.length_a   1.000
_cell.length_b   1.000
_cell.length_c   1.000
_cell.angle_alpha   90.00
_cell.angle_beta   90.00
_cell.angle_gamma   90.00
#
_symmetry.space_group_name_H-M   'P 1'
#
loop_
_entity.id
_entity.type
_entity.pdbx_description
1 polymer ?
#
loop_
_entity_poly.entity_id
_entity_poly.type
_entity_poly.pdbx_seq_one_letter_code
_entity_poly.pdbx_strand_id
1 'polypeptide(L)' 'MIKAALHKVINNEDLTYEEALETMKEIMTGEASQIQMAAFLTALRMKD' A
#
# COMPACT_ATOMS: atom_id res chain seq x y z
N MET A 1 8.45 1.23 -0.34
CA MET A 1 7.49 0.85 0.70
C MET A 1 6.22 0.22 0.16
N ILE A 2 5.62 0.73 -0.91
CA ILE A 2 4.32 0.23 -1.41
C ILE A 2 4.27 -1.29 -1.64
N LYS A 3 5.39 -1.90 -2.06
CA LYS A 3 5.48 -3.35 -2.29
C LYS A 3 5.41 -4.17 -1.00
N ALA A 4 6.06 -3.69 0.07
CA ALA A 4 6.03 -4.33 1.38
C ALA A 4 4.65 -4.14 2.03
N ALA A 5 4.10 -2.93 1.92
CA ALA A 5 2.77 -2.63 2.41
C ALA A 5 1.69 -3.48 1.73
N LEU A 6 1.78 -3.64 0.39
CA LEU A 6 0.92 -4.54 -0.36
C LEU A 6 1.01 -5.97 0.19
N HIS A 7 2.22 -6.54 0.37
CA HIS A 7 2.38 -7.89 0.93
C HIS A 7 1.66 -8.08 2.27
N LYS A 8 1.79 -7.11 3.19
CA LYS A 8 1.10 -7.13 4.49
C LYS A 8 -0.42 -7.11 4.33
N VAL A 9 -0.93 -6.17 3.52
CA VAL A 9 -2.38 -6.01 3.35
C VAL A 9 -3.01 -7.25 2.71
N ILE A 10 -2.36 -7.89 1.73
CA ILE A 10 -2.87 -9.13 1.14
C ILE A 10 -2.88 -10.29 2.16
N ASN A 11 -1.96 -10.26 3.14
CA ASN A 11 -1.90 -11.22 4.24
C ASN A 11 -2.83 -10.89 5.41
N ASN A 12 -3.77 -9.94 5.25
CA ASN A 12 -4.64 -9.43 6.32
C ASN A 12 -3.88 -8.79 7.51
N GLU A 13 -2.63 -8.40 7.33
CA GLU A 13 -1.85 -7.70 8.36
C GLU A 13 -2.13 -6.19 8.32
N ASP A 14 -2.18 -5.57 9.50
CA ASP A 14 -2.28 -4.11 9.64
C ASP A 14 -0.96 -3.42 9.33
N LEU A 15 -1.06 -2.27 8.65
CA LEU A 15 0.05 -1.35 8.48
C LEU A 15 0.12 -0.44 9.70
N THR A 16 1.33 -0.17 10.17
CA THR A 16 1.51 0.90 11.15
C THR A 16 1.26 2.26 10.50
N TYR A 17 1.09 3.28 11.33
CA TYR A 17 0.95 4.65 10.84
C TYR A 17 2.15 5.08 9.97
N GLU A 18 3.38 4.76 10.38
CA GLU A 18 4.57 5.10 9.58
C GLU A 18 4.57 4.37 8.24
N GLU A 19 4.19 3.10 8.20
CA GLU A 19 4.15 2.31 6.96
C GLU A 19 3.11 2.85 5.98
N ALA A 20 1.93 3.22 6.50
CA ALA A 20 0.88 3.85 5.70
C ALA A 20 1.32 5.23 5.19
N LEU A 21 1.98 6.03 6.04
CA LEU A 21 2.50 7.35 5.69
C LEU A 21 3.56 7.26 4.59
N GLU A 22 4.55 6.38 4.72
CA GLU A 22 5.59 6.20 3.71
C GLU A 22 5.01 5.65 2.40
N THR A 23 4.07 4.71 2.48
CA THR A 23 3.40 4.17 1.30
C THR A 23 2.62 5.26 0.56
N MET A 24 1.88 6.12 1.28
CA MET A 24 1.18 7.24 0.66
C MET A 24 2.14 8.29 0.11
N LYS A 25 3.27 8.53 0.76
CA LYS A 25 4.29 9.45 0.25
C LYS A 25 4.80 8.98 -1.12
N GLU A 26 5.15 7.70 -1.27
CA GLU A 26 5.58 7.14 -2.56
C GLU A 26 4.51 7.22 -3.65
N ILE A 27 3.24 7.07 -3.27
CA ILE A 27 2.09 7.25 -4.18
C ILE A 27 2.00 8.71 -4.63
N MET A 28 2.10 9.66 -3.71
CA MET A 28 1.94 11.09 -4.00
C MET A 28 3.16 11.70 -4.71
N THR A 29 4.36 11.17 -4.51
CA THR A 29 5.58 11.61 -5.22
C THR A 29 5.72 11.00 -6.62
N GLY A 30 4.86 10.03 -6.97
CA GLY A 30 4.90 9.35 -8.26
C GLY A 30 5.99 8.28 -8.36
N GLU A 31 6.57 7.87 -7.22
CA GLU A 31 7.54 6.78 -7.15
C GLU A 31 6.88 5.40 -7.27
N ALA A 32 5.58 5.31 -6.94
CA ALA A 32 4.78 4.11 -7.15
C ALA A 32 4.25 4.03 -8.60
N SER A 33 4.39 2.86 -9.23
CA SER A 33 3.76 2.62 -10.53
C SER A 33 2.23 2.54 -10.40
N GLN A 34 1.52 2.88 -11.48
CA GLN A 34 0.05 2.78 -11.51
C GLN A 34 -0.47 1.38 -11.17
N ILE A 35 0.24 0.33 -11.59
CA ILE A 35 -0.11 -1.07 -11.28
C ILE A 35 0.01 -1.34 -9.77
N GLN A 36 1.05 -0.83 -9.11
CA GLN A 36 1.23 -1.00 -7.67
C GLN A 36 0.19 -0.22 -6.87
N MET A 37 -0.14 1.00 -7.29
CA MET A 37 -1.24 1.78 -6.70
C MET A 37 -2.58 1.04 -6.78
N ALA A 38 -2.93 0.56 -7.98
CA ALA A 38 -4.18 -0.15 -8.19
C ALA A 38 -4.25 -1.43 -7.35
N ALA A 39 -3.16 -2.20 -7.30
CA ALA A 39 -3.06 -3.39 -6.46
C ALA A 39 -3.21 -3.06 -4.96
N PHE A 40 -2.57 -1.98 -4.49
CA PHE A 40 -2.63 -1.56 -3.10
C PHE A 40 -4.04 -1.14 -2.67
N LEU A 41 -4.72 -0.33 -3.48
CA LEU A 41 -6.11 0.07 -3.22
C LEU A 41 -7.07 -1.12 -3.25
N THR A 42 -6.86 -2.05 -4.17
CA THR A 42 -7.67 -3.28 -4.27
C THR A 42 -7.47 -4.15 -3.03
N ALA A 43 -6.22 -4.36 -2.61
CA ALA A 43 -5.90 -5.14 -1.42
C ALA A 43 -6.50 -4.51 -0.15
N LEU A 44 -6.42 -3.18 -0.01
CA LEU A 44 -7.05 -2.47 1.12
C LEU A 44 -8.57 -2.68 1.14
N ARG A 45 -9.23 -2.60 -0.02
CA ARG A 45 -10.67 -2.84 -0.13
C ARG A 45 -11.07 -4.29 0.16
N MET A 46 -10.22 -5.25 -0.17
CA MET A 46 -10.48 -6.66 0.13
C MET A 46 -10.35 -6.99 1.61
N LYS A 47 -9.64 -6.15 2.37
CA LYS A 47 -9.42 -6.29 3.80
C LYS A 47 -10.54 -5.66 4.66
N ASP A 48 -11.36 -4.76 4.08
CA ASP A 48 -12.56 -4.19 4.74
C ASP A 48 -13.52 -5.28 5.26
#